data_AF-A0A415Z732-F1
#
_entry.id   AF-A0A415Z732-F1
#
_cell.length_a   1.000
_cell.length_b   1.000
_cell.length_c   1.000
_cell.angle_alpha   90.00
_cell.angle_beta   90.00
_cell.angle_gamma   90.00
#
_symmetry.space_group_name_H-M   'P 1'
#
loop_
_entity.id
_entity.type
_entity.pdbx_description
1 polymer ?
#
loop_
_entity_poly.entity_id
_entity_poly.type
_entity_poly.pdbx_seq_one_letter_code
_entity_poly.pdbx_strand_id
1 'polypeptide(L)'
;MNKYNRLMEHVNLSSDLEQRLHDALDKPPVRKPSAWRRYGAAAACLVLIIGGTAVMQINRMSANPDGEGKEPPVTATAPQDYDTTDALAAALSFPFALPQTLPDGYAFDSASDQFGMAVVVYADAEGHTLKYCMGKGEDALEGMNHAVSGEKLEGTDALLYAETGYTSTEWKDSQYSYCFIADETFDTAVWQDLVNCIK
;
A
#
# COMPACT_ATOMS: atom_id res chain seq x y z
N MET A 1 -26.13 25.64 -10.65
CA MET A 1 -26.19 24.83 -9.41
C MET A 1 -25.43 23.53 -9.65
N ASN A 2 -24.35 23.25 -8.91
CA ASN A 2 -23.48 22.09 -9.13
C ASN A 2 -24.14 20.78 -8.62
N LYS A 3 -23.92 19.64 -9.28
CA LYS A 3 -24.45 18.31 -8.89
C LYS A 3 -24.10 17.95 -7.44
N TYR A 4 -22.95 18.43 -6.97
CA TYR A 4 -22.48 18.30 -5.59
C TYR A 4 -23.46 18.89 -4.56
N ASN A 5 -24.05 20.06 -4.86
CA ASN A 5 -24.95 20.75 -3.92
C ASN A 5 -26.29 20.01 -3.75
N ARG A 6 -26.76 19.31 -4.80
CA ARG A 6 -27.98 18.47 -4.71
C ARG A 6 -27.78 17.22 -3.84
N LEU A 7 -26.57 16.67 -3.82
CA LEU A 7 -26.23 15.50 -3.00
C LEU A 7 -26.12 15.89 -1.53
N MET A 8 -25.52 17.05 -1.23
CA MET A 8 -25.40 17.56 0.14
C MET A 8 -26.76 17.93 0.78
N GLU A 9 -27.77 18.34 0.00
CA GLU A 9 -29.12 18.63 0.52
C GLU A 9 -29.87 17.40 1.06
N HIS A 10 -29.44 16.17 0.73
CA HIS A 10 -30.10 14.94 1.17
C HIS A 10 -29.37 14.23 2.32
N VAL A 11 -28.20 14.73 2.73
CA VAL A 11 -27.47 14.18 3.87
C VAL A 11 -28.02 14.84 5.14
N ASN A 12 -29.10 14.27 5.67
CA ASN A 12 -29.57 14.60 7.00
C ASN A 12 -28.69 13.86 8.01
N LEU A 13 -27.72 14.57 8.60
CA LEU A 13 -26.99 14.06 9.76
C LEU A 13 -27.98 13.96 10.92
N SER A 14 -28.10 12.76 11.51
CA SER A 14 -28.84 12.63 12.75
C SER A 14 -28.06 13.32 13.87
N SER A 15 -28.77 13.94 14.81
CA SER A 15 -28.13 14.57 15.97
C SER A 15 -27.28 13.59 16.79
N ASP A 16 -27.64 12.30 16.78
CA ASP A 16 -26.84 11.22 17.37
C ASP A 16 -25.45 11.08 16.72
N LEU A 17 -25.35 11.21 15.39
CA LEU A 17 -24.09 11.07 14.67
C LEU A 17 -23.18 12.29 14.87
N GLU A 18 -23.77 13.49 14.92
CA GLU A 18 -23.04 14.71 15.28
C GLU A 18 -22.48 14.63 16.70
N GLN A 19 -23.29 14.16 17.65
CA GLN A 19 -22.88 14.03 19.04
C GLN A 19 -21.75 13.00 19.22
N ARG A 20 -21.79 11.90 18.47
CA ARG A 20 -20.71 10.89 18.45
C ARG A 20 -19.41 11.41 17.83
N LEU A 21 -19.49 12.29 16.84
CA LEU A 21 -18.30 12.94 16.24
C LEU A 21 -17.65 13.93 17.20
N HIS A 22 -18.47 14.72 17.90
CA HIS A 22 -17.99 15.63 18.94
C HIS A 22 -17.33 14.86 20.11
N ASP A 23 -17.97 13.79 20.60
CA ASP A 23 -17.41 12.93 21.64
C ASP A 23 -16.09 12.23 21.22
N ALA A 24 -15.89 12.00 19.92
CA ALA A 24 -14.66 11.40 19.39
C ALA A 24 -13.52 12.42 19.30
N LEU A 25 -13.82 13.69 19.02
CA LEU A 25 -12.85 14.78 18.98
C LEU A 25 -12.37 15.19 20.38
N ASP A 26 -13.23 15.09 21.40
CA ASP A 26 -12.89 15.44 22.78
C ASP A 26 -12.11 14.33 23.53
N LYS A 27 -11.99 13.12 22.96
CA LYS A 27 -11.19 12.06 23.55
C LYS A 27 -9.71 12.27 23.26
N PRO A 28 -8.83 12.31 24.28
CA PRO A 28 -7.39 12.40 24.05
C PRO A 28 -6.90 11.15 23.31
N PRO A 29 -5.89 11.29 22.43
CA PRO A 29 -5.37 10.17 21.65
C PRO A 29 -4.89 9.05 22.59
N VAL A 30 -5.34 7.82 22.30
CA VAL A 30 -4.94 6.63 23.05
C VAL A 30 -3.42 6.47 22.94
N ARG A 31 -2.70 6.71 24.05
CA ARG A 31 -1.25 6.47 24.14
C ARG A 31 -0.97 5.01 23.80
N LYS A 32 -0.27 4.76 22.70
CA LYS A 32 0.26 3.44 22.36
C LYS A 32 1.29 3.03 23.44
N PRO A 33 1.17 1.84 24.06
CA PRO A 33 2.19 1.37 24.99
C PRO A 33 3.48 1.02 24.22
N SER A 34 4.63 1.40 24.81
CA SER A 34 5.98 1.24 24.25
C SER A 34 6.29 -0.21 23.88
N ALA A 35 6.95 -0.40 22.73
CA ALA A 35 7.20 -1.71 22.10
C ALA A 35 8.11 -2.67 22.89
N TRP A 36 8.81 -2.21 23.92
CA TRP A 36 9.88 -3.00 24.56
C TRP A 36 9.39 -4.08 25.54
N ARG A 37 8.09 -4.13 25.88
CA ARG A 37 7.58 -5.07 26.89
C ARG A 37 7.05 -6.40 26.34
N ARG A 38 7.28 -6.72 25.06
CA ARG A 38 6.60 -7.85 24.38
C ARG A 38 7.42 -9.14 24.19
N TYR A 39 8.69 -9.20 24.58
CA TYR A 39 9.52 -10.40 24.37
C TYR A 39 9.57 -11.38 25.56
N GLY A 40 8.46 -11.52 26.30
CA GLY A 40 8.43 -12.33 27.53
C GLY A 40 7.58 -13.61 27.51
N ALA A 41 6.78 -13.89 26.47
CA ALA A 41 5.81 -14.98 26.54
C ALA A 41 5.43 -15.59 25.18
N ALA A 42 6.42 -15.98 24.38
CA ALA A 42 6.20 -16.69 23.11
C ALA A 42 6.66 -18.16 23.21
N ALA A 43 5.98 -18.96 24.03
CA ALA A 43 6.17 -20.41 24.06
C ALA A 43 4.93 -21.14 24.62
N ALA A 44 3.71 -20.88 24.11
CA ALA A 44 2.53 -21.68 24.48
C ALA A 44 1.29 -21.60 23.55
N CYS A 45 1.30 -20.88 22.42
CA CYS A 45 0.06 -20.65 21.65
C CYS A 45 -0.02 -21.31 20.27
N LEU A 46 0.75 -22.38 20.01
CA LEU A 46 0.75 -23.08 18.72
C LEU A 46 -0.34 -24.16 18.55
N VAL A 47 -1.34 -24.24 19.44
CA VAL A 47 -2.35 -25.34 19.41
C VAL A 47 -3.81 -24.84 19.28
N LEU A 48 -4.09 -23.54 19.26
CA LEU A 48 -5.47 -23.01 19.18
C LEU A 48 -5.93 -22.54 17.78
N ILE A 49 -5.07 -22.58 16.76
CA ILE A 49 -5.41 -22.01 15.43
C ILE A 49 -6.14 -23.01 14.51
N ILE A 50 -6.12 -24.31 14.78
CA ILE A 50 -6.78 -25.32 13.93
C ILE A 50 -8.26 -25.56 14.33
N GLY A 51 -8.70 -25.10 15.51
CA GLY A 51 -10.09 -25.28 15.98
C GLY A 51 -11.08 -24.17 15.60
N GLY A 52 -10.59 -22.99 15.20
CA GLY A 52 -11.43 -21.79 15.00
C GLY A 52 -12.10 -21.67 13.62
N THR A 53 -11.55 -22.32 12.59
CA THR A 53 -12.07 -22.20 11.22
C THR A 53 -13.31 -23.07 10.97
N ALA A 54 -13.54 -24.12 11.77
CA ALA A 54 -14.68 -25.00 11.63
C ALA A 54 -15.99 -24.42 12.21
N VAL A 55 -15.92 -23.51 13.19
CA VAL A 55 -17.11 -22.98 13.88
C VAL A 55 -17.74 -21.78 13.14
N MET A 56 -16.96 -21.03 12.36
CA MET A 56 -17.50 -19.91 11.57
C MET A 56 -18.25 -20.34 10.29
N GLN A 57 -18.15 -21.60 9.85
CA GLN A 57 -18.89 -22.08 8.68
C GLN A 57 -20.34 -22.51 8.96
N ILE A 58 -20.73 -22.70 10.22
CA ILE A 58 -22.06 -23.25 10.57
C ILE A 58 -23.14 -22.16 10.78
N ASN A 59 -22.77 -20.88 10.92
CA ASN A 59 -23.74 -19.82 11.27
C ASN A 59 -24.22 -18.95 10.10
N ARG A 60 -24.05 -19.40 8.85
CA ARG A 60 -24.56 -18.72 7.64
C ARG A 60 -25.66 -19.53 6.96
N MET A 61 -26.64 -19.96 7.75
CA MET A 61 -27.87 -20.54 7.24
C MET A 61 -29.06 -19.95 8.02
N SER A 62 -29.65 -18.87 7.51
CA SER A 62 -31.11 -18.64 7.45
C SER A 62 -31.50 -17.21 7.04
N ALA A 63 -32.51 -17.16 6.15
CA ALA A 63 -33.36 -16.05 5.68
C ALA A 63 -32.72 -15.05 4.68
N ASN A 64 -33.18 -14.87 3.44
CA ASN A 64 -34.54 -15.00 2.86
C ASN A 64 -34.45 -15.36 1.34
N PRO A 65 -35.51 -15.93 0.73
CA PRO A 65 -35.63 -16.11 -0.72
C PRO A 65 -36.08 -14.81 -1.42
N ASP A 66 -35.89 -14.77 -2.73
CA ASP A 66 -36.41 -13.79 -3.69
C ASP A 66 -35.71 -12.41 -3.73
N GLY A 67 -34.85 -12.26 -4.74
CA GLY A 67 -34.21 -11.00 -5.12
C GLY A 67 -33.14 -11.22 -6.17
N GLU A 68 -33.53 -11.10 -7.43
CA GLU A 68 -32.68 -11.15 -8.63
C GLU A 68 -31.45 -10.22 -8.52
N GLY A 69 -30.31 -10.70 -9.03
CA GLY A 69 -29.15 -9.86 -9.36
C GLY A 69 -28.28 -9.43 -8.18
N LYS A 70 -27.45 -10.33 -7.66
CA LYS A 70 -26.24 -9.94 -6.94
C LYS A 70 -25.06 -10.69 -7.51
N GLU A 71 -24.19 -9.94 -8.20
CA GLU A 71 -22.83 -10.39 -8.49
C GLU A 71 -22.20 -10.93 -7.18
N PRO A 72 -21.41 -12.02 -7.26
CA PRO A 72 -20.80 -12.58 -6.07
C PRO A 72 -19.97 -11.49 -5.36
N PRO A 73 -19.98 -11.46 -4.01
CA PRO A 73 -19.19 -10.48 -3.28
C PRO A 73 -17.73 -10.61 -3.72
N VAL A 74 -17.18 -9.52 -4.24
CA VAL A 74 -15.77 -9.46 -4.68
C VAL A 74 -14.92 -9.80 -3.46
N THR A 75 -14.31 -10.99 -3.46
CA THR A 75 -13.40 -11.39 -2.40
C THR A 75 -12.09 -10.67 -2.67
N ALA A 76 -11.89 -9.52 -2.03
CA ALA A 76 -10.62 -8.80 -2.12
C ALA A 76 -9.53 -9.69 -1.48
N THR A 77 -8.54 -10.07 -2.29
CA THR A 77 -7.36 -10.78 -1.78
C THR A 77 -6.56 -9.80 -0.94
N ALA A 78 -6.25 -10.16 0.31
CA ALA A 78 -5.42 -9.33 1.16
C ALA A 78 -3.98 -9.25 0.62
N PRO A 79 -3.22 -8.17 0.90
CA PRO A 79 -1.80 -8.14 0.61
C PRO A 79 -1.08 -9.35 1.20
N GLN A 80 -0.11 -9.87 0.46
CA GLN A 80 0.69 -11.03 0.87
C GLN A 80 2.16 -10.63 0.98
N ASP A 81 2.76 -10.88 2.14
CA ASP A 81 4.18 -10.60 2.39
C ASP A 81 5.07 -11.81 2.04
N TYR A 82 6.31 -11.52 1.67
CA TYR A 82 7.33 -12.49 1.30
C TYR A 82 8.66 -12.18 1.98
N ASP A 83 9.37 -13.22 2.40
CA ASP A 83 10.66 -13.09 3.08
C ASP A 83 11.79 -12.62 2.14
N THR A 84 11.64 -12.81 0.83
CA THR A 84 12.65 -12.47 -0.18
C THR A 84 12.01 -11.96 -1.47
N THR A 85 12.77 -11.20 -2.24
CA THR A 85 12.36 -10.76 -3.59
C THR A 85 12.20 -11.91 -4.57
N ASP A 86 12.96 -13.00 -4.42
CA ASP A 86 12.82 -14.20 -5.25
C ASP A 86 11.49 -14.92 -4.98
N ALA A 87 11.06 -14.99 -3.72
CA ALA A 87 9.78 -15.56 -3.34
C ALA A 87 8.60 -14.72 -3.87
N LEU A 88 8.73 -13.39 -3.81
CA LEU A 88 7.78 -12.48 -4.46
C LEU A 88 7.76 -12.72 -5.97
N ALA A 89 8.91 -12.72 -6.64
CA ALA A 89 9.01 -12.94 -8.09
C ALA A 89 8.36 -14.26 -8.52
N ALA A 90 8.52 -15.33 -7.74
CA ALA A 90 7.94 -16.64 -8.01
C ALA A 90 6.40 -16.66 -7.86
N ALA A 91 5.82 -15.75 -7.08
CA ALA A 91 4.38 -15.63 -6.88
C ALA A 91 3.70 -14.74 -7.93
N LEU A 92 4.43 -13.82 -8.55
CA LEU A 92 3.87 -12.90 -9.55
C LEU A 92 3.53 -13.61 -10.86
N SER A 93 2.52 -13.08 -11.55
CA SER A 93 2.11 -13.54 -12.89
C SER A 93 2.84 -12.84 -14.05
N PHE A 94 3.91 -12.12 -13.72
CA PHE A 94 4.72 -11.34 -14.66
C PHE A 94 6.20 -11.31 -14.23
N PRO A 95 7.14 -11.10 -15.16
CA PRO A 95 8.56 -10.91 -14.84
C PRO A 95 8.77 -9.77 -13.86
N PHE A 96 9.53 -10.00 -12.79
CA PHE A 96 9.82 -8.98 -11.80
C PHE A 96 11.22 -8.40 -12.02
N ALA A 97 11.29 -7.10 -12.29
CA ALA A 97 12.52 -6.34 -12.47
C ALA A 97 12.89 -5.61 -11.18
N LEU A 98 14.17 -5.62 -10.80
CA LEU A 98 14.67 -5.03 -9.55
C LEU A 98 15.78 -4.00 -9.82
N PRO A 99 15.94 -2.98 -8.96
CA PRO A 99 17.11 -2.12 -9.01
C PRO A 99 18.38 -2.92 -8.79
N GLN A 100 19.35 -2.74 -9.70
CA GLN A 100 20.67 -3.38 -9.58
C GLN A 100 21.57 -2.67 -8.55
N THR A 101 21.25 -1.42 -8.22
CA THR A 101 21.98 -0.58 -7.26
C THR A 101 21.01 0.20 -6.40
N LEU A 102 21.37 0.43 -5.15
CA LEU A 102 20.62 1.24 -4.20
C LEU A 102 21.49 2.42 -3.74
N PRO A 103 20.89 3.50 -3.21
CA PRO A 103 21.65 4.53 -2.52
C PRO A 103 22.45 3.93 -1.36
N ASP A 104 23.57 4.54 -1.02
CA ASP A 104 24.44 4.06 0.05
C ASP A 104 23.68 3.90 1.37
N GLY A 105 23.86 2.76 2.04
CA GLY A 105 23.22 2.46 3.32
C GLY A 105 21.86 1.78 3.23
N TYR A 106 21.18 1.83 2.08
CA TYR A 106 19.91 1.14 1.88
C TYR A 106 20.10 -0.37 1.65
N ALA A 107 19.27 -1.17 2.31
CA ALA A 107 19.22 -2.61 2.15
C ALA A 107 17.77 -3.11 2.13
N PHE A 108 17.56 -4.34 1.64
CA PHE A 108 16.25 -4.98 1.63
C PHE A 108 15.65 -5.04 3.04
N ASP A 109 14.39 -4.59 3.17
CA ASP A 109 13.60 -4.66 4.41
C ASP A 109 12.42 -5.63 4.24
N SER A 110 11.59 -5.44 3.21
CA SER A 110 10.39 -6.26 3.01
C SER A 110 9.95 -6.34 1.54
N ALA A 111 9.24 -7.42 1.21
CA ALA A 111 8.62 -7.65 -0.11
C ALA A 111 7.16 -8.05 0.06
N SER A 112 6.28 -7.56 -0.81
CA SER A 112 4.85 -7.90 -0.79
C SER A 112 4.22 -7.86 -2.18
N ASP A 113 3.17 -8.67 -2.37
CA ASP A 113 2.19 -8.50 -3.43
C ASP A 113 1.00 -7.72 -2.86
N GLN A 114 0.79 -6.52 -3.39
CA GLN A 114 -0.31 -5.64 -3.02
C GLN A 114 -1.31 -5.57 -4.18
N PHE A 115 -2.24 -6.53 -4.21
CA PHE A 115 -3.33 -6.59 -5.20
C PHE A 115 -2.84 -6.78 -6.65
N GLY A 116 -1.80 -7.58 -6.87
CA GLY A 116 -1.17 -7.83 -8.16
C GLY A 116 -0.02 -6.86 -8.50
N MET A 117 0.35 -5.99 -7.56
CA MET A 117 1.48 -5.07 -7.66
C MET A 117 2.62 -5.56 -6.78
N ALA A 118 3.80 -5.74 -7.37
CA ALA A 118 5.00 -6.02 -6.60
C ALA A 118 5.44 -4.77 -5.86
N VAL A 119 5.71 -4.90 -4.55
CA VAL A 119 6.23 -3.85 -3.70
C VAL A 119 7.44 -4.37 -2.94
N VAL A 120 8.56 -3.66 -3.04
CA VAL A 120 9.76 -3.92 -2.26
C VAL A 120 10.12 -2.66 -1.49
N VAL A 121 10.38 -2.80 -0.20
CA VAL A 121 10.85 -1.71 0.66
C VAL A 121 12.31 -1.97 0.98
N TYR A 122 13.11 -0.94 0.77
CA TYR A 122 14.48 -0.84 1.26
C TYR A 122 14.51 0.15 2.41
N ALA A 123 15.34 -0.13 3.41
CA ALA A 123 15.53 0.77 4.55
C ALA A 123 17.01 0.96 4.84
N ASP A 124 17.35 2.13 5.37
CA ASP A 124 18.67 2.43 5.91
C ASP A 124 18.75 2.10 7.42
N ALA A 125 19.89 2.40 8.04
CA ALA A 125 20.09 2.16 9.47
C ALA A 125 19.31 3.14 10.39
N GLU A 126 18.87 4.28 9.85
CA GLU A 126 18.12 5.32 10.58
C GLU A 126 16.60 5.11 10.50
N GLY A 127 16.15 4.23 9.60
CA GLY A 127 14.76 3.88 9.37
C GLY A 127 14.09 4.66 8.23
N HIS A 128 14.88 5.37 7.41
CA HIS A 128 14.42 5.97 6.16
C HIS A 128 14.09 4.87 5.16
N THR A 129 13.04 5.09 4.38
CA THR A 129 12.51 4.07 3.46
C THR A 129 12.57 4.52 2.02
N LEU A 130 12.97 3.59 1.16
CA LEU A 130 12.89 3.68 -0.29
C LEU A 130 12.02 2.51 -0.76
N LYS A 131 10.79 2.81 -1.18
CA LYS A 131 9.85 1.84 -1.69
C LYS A 131 9.91 1.80 -3.21
N TYR A 132 10.01 0.60 -3.78
CA TYR A 132 9.90 0.31 -5.19
C TYR A 132 8.58 -0.43 -5.47
N CYS A 133 7.86 0.03 -6.48
CA CYS A 133 6.61 -0.58 -6.95
C CYS A 133 6.74 -0.93 -8.43
N MET A 134 6.28 -2.13 -8.80
CA MET A 134 6.13 -2.54 -10.20
C MET A 134 4.77 -3.22 -10.40
N GLY A 135 4.00 -2.71 -11.35
CA GLY A 135 2.69 -3.24 -11.70
C GLY A 135 2.60 -3.61 -13.18
N LYS A 136 1.73 -4.57 -13.49
CA LYS A 136 1.49 -5.03 -14.86
C LYS A 136 0.52 -4.11 -15.60
N GLY A 137 0.97 -3.56 -16.71
CA GLY A 137 0.25 -2.61 -17.55
C GLY A 137 0.56 -1.17 -17.20
N GLU A 138 0.34 -0.28 -18.17
CA GLU A 138 0.58 1.17 -18.07
C GLU A 138 -0.23 1.86 -16.97
N ASP A 139 -1.34 1.25 -16.56
CA ASP A 139 -2.30 1.86 -15.64
C ASP A 139 -2.22 1.26 -14.23
N ALA A 140 -1.27 0.35 -13.98
CA ALA A 140 -1.19 -0.41 -12.73
C ALA A 140 -0.91 0.45 -11.49
N LEU A 141 -0.38 1.65 -11.71
CA LEU A 141 -0.05 2.64 -10.69
C LEU A 141 -0.90 3.92 -10.81
N GLU A 142 -1.96 3.88 -11.62
CA GLU A 142 -2.89 5.00 -11.70
C GLU A 142 -3.57 5.28 -10.34
N GLY A 143 -3.75 6.56 -10.04
CA GLY A 143 -4.33 7.01 -8.77
C GLY A 143 -3.30 7.56 -7.78
N MET A 144 -2.00 7.50 -8.09
CA MET A 144 -1.01 8.37 -7.45
C MET A 144 -1.30 9.80 -7.88
N ASN A 145 -1.71 10.63 -6.92
CA ASN A 145 -2.10 12.01 -7.16
C ASN A 145 -1.03 12.93 -6.59
N HIS A 146 -0.43 13.74 -7.45
CA HIS A 146 0.58 14.69 -7.03
C HIS A 146 0.04 16.11 -6.86
N ALA A 147 0.49 16.78 -5.80
CA ALA A 147 0.18 18.19 -5.57
C ALA A 147 1.12 19.13 -6.34
N VAL A 148 2.24 18.60 -6.83
CA VAL A 148 3.28 19.31 -7.58
C VAL A 148 3.35 18.79 -9.02
N SER A 149 3.92 19.60 -9.92
CA SER A 149 4.24 19.14 -11.27
C SER A 149 5.49 18.28 -11.26
N GLY A 150 5.49 17.20 -12.04
CA GLY A 150 6.65 16.33 -12.19
C GLY A 150 7.72 16.96 -13.10
N GLU A 151 8.98 16.78 -12.73
CA GLU A 151 10.15 17.16 -13.51
C GLU A 151 10.68 15.94 -14.28
N LYS A 152 10.87 16.06 -15.59
CA LYS A 152 11.36 14.95 -16.41
C LYS A 152 12.84 14.68 -16.14
N LEU A 153 13.17 13.44 -15.78
CA LEU A 153 14.56 12.99 -15.65
C LEU A 153 15.20 12.85 -17.03
N GLU A 154 16.44 13.34 -17.18
CA GLU A 154 17.10 13.39 -18.48
C GLU A 154 17.29 11.99 -19.09
N GLY A 155 17.01 11.87 -20.39
CA GLY A 155 17.20 10.62 -21.12
C GLY A 155 16.25 9.48 -20.76
N THR A 156 15.23 9.72 -19.93
CA THR A 156 14.21 8.73 -19.54
C THR A 156 12.81 9.28 -19.76
N ASP A 157 11.78 8.45 -19.61
CA ASP A 157 10.39 8.91 -19.54
C ASP A 157 9.88 9.06 -18.10
N ALA A 158 10.79 9.04 -17.12
CA ALA A 158 10.45 9.20 -15.72
C ALA A 158 10.20 10.65 -15.33
N LEU A 159 9.20 10.84 -14.47
CA LEU A 159 8.86 12.11 -13.83
C LEU A 159 9.21 12.02 -12.35
N LEU A 160 9.99 12.99 -11.87
CA LEU A 160 10.35 13.19 -10.47
C LEU A 160 9.38 14.19 -9.83
N TYR A 161 8.80 13.82 -8.70
CA TYR A 161 7.89 14.64 -7.91
C TYR A 161 8.51 14.89 -6.54
N ALA A 162 8.73 16.16 -6.21
CA ALA A 162 9.25 16.57 -4.91
C ALA A 162 8.12 17.14 -4.05
N GLU A 163 7.54 16.29 -3.19
CA GLU A 163 6.47 16.69 -2.28
C GLU A 163 6.97 16.97 -0.86
N THR A 164 6.10 17.58 -0.06
CA THR A 164 6.40 17.77 1.36
C THR A 164 6.34 16.43 2.08
N GLY A 165 7.50 15.92 2.51
CA GLY A 165 7.62 14.71 3.31
C GLY A 165 7.88 13.42 2.52
N TYR A 166 7.91 13.48 1.19
CA TYR A 166 8.40 12.38 0.36
C TYR A 166 8.80 12.90 -1.03
N THR A 167 9.64 12.14 -1.71
CA THR A 167 9.97 12.34 -3.12
C THR A 167 9.73 11.05 -3.87
N SER A 168 9.23 11.14 -5.10
CA SER A 168 8.90 9.95 -5.89
C SER A 168 9.27 10.11 -7.37
N THR A 169 9.61 8.99 -8.00
CA THR A 169 9.78 8.93 -9.46
C THR A 169 8.83 7.92 -10.05
N GLU A 170 8.12 8.30 -11.10
CA GLU A 170 7.15 7.44 -11.77
C GLU A 170 7.45 7.37 -13.26
N TRP A 171 7.36 6.16 -13.83
CA TRP A 171 7.49 5.95 -15.27
C TRP A 171 6.75 4.69 -15.67
N LYS A 172 6.60 4.51 -16.99
CA LYS A 172 5.99 3.33 -17.57
C LYS A 172 6.61 3.00 -18.91
N ASP A 173 6.50 1.75 -19.29
CA ASP A 173 6.75 1.26 -20.64
C ASP A 173 5.46 0.63 -21.20
N SER A 174 5.54 -0.05 -22.35
CA SER A 174 4.35 -0.65 -22.98
C SER A 174 3.75 -1.84 -22.22
N GLN A 175 4.43 -2.34 -21.18
CA GLN A 175 4.08 -3.56 -20.46
C GLN A 175 3.87 -3.34 -18.96
N TYR A 176 4.52 -2.34 -18.37
CA TYR A 176 4.57 -2.14 -16.93
C TYR A 176 4.59 -0.67 -16.53
N SER A 177 4.16 -0.43 -15.30
CA SER A 177 4.33 0.86 -14.61
C SER A 177 5.18 0.66 -13.38
N TYR A 178 5.99 1.67 -13.09
CA TYR A 178 7.01 1.66 -12.05
C TYR A 178 6.93 2.92 -11.21
N CYS A 179 7.27 2.78 -9.93
CA CYS A 179 7.42 3.92 -9.04
C CYS A 179 8.51 3.65 -8.01
N PHE A 180 9.28 4.68 -7.69
CA PHE A 180 10.01 4.74 -6.43
C PHE A 180 9.44 5.85 -5.55
N ILE A 181 9.41 5.63 -4.24
CA ILE A 181 8.97 6.60 -3.23
C ILE A 181 9.99 6.57 -2.09
N ALA A 182 10.58 7.71 -1.76
CA ALA A 182 11.44 7.87 -0.60
C ALA A 182 10.84 8.86 0.40
N ASP A 183 10.97 8.58 1.70
CA ASP A 183 10.54 9.49 2.77
C ASP A 183 11.59 10.58 3.11
N GLU A 184 12.76 10.49 2.47
CA GLU A 184 13.79 11.53 2.49
C GLU A 184 14.01 12.15 1.11
N THR A 185 14.91 13.14 1.06
CA THR A 185 15.23 13.86 -0.18
C THR A 185 16.56 13.37 -0.71
N PHE A 186 16.57 12.88 -1.95
CA PHE A 186 17.80 12.63 -2.70
C PHE A 186 18.04 13.68 -3.77
N ASP A 187 19.31 13.83 -4.14
CA ASP A 187 19.69 14.57 -5.35
C ASP A 187 19.11 13.90 -6.60
N THR A 188 18.81 14.71 -7.62
CA THR A 188 18.28 14.22 -8.91
C THR A 188 19.13 13.13 -9.55
N ALA A 189 20.46 13.14 -9.33
CA ALA A 189 21.36 12.10 -9.85
C ALA A 189 21.08 10.71 -9.25
N VAL A 190 20.72 10.63 -7.97
CA VAL A 190 20.37 9.36 -7.33
C VAL A 190 19.09 8.80 -7.93
N TRP A 191 18.10 9.66 -8.17
CA TRP A 191 16.86 9.29 -8.87
C TRP A 191 17.13 8.80 -10.29
N GLN A 192 18.02 9.49 -11.01
CA GLN A 192 18.43 9.12 -12.36
C GLN A 192 19.08 7.72 -12.39
N ASP A 193 19.98 7.43 -11.44
CA ASP A 193 20.65 6.14 -11.33
C ASP A 193 19.68 5.02 -10.96
N LEU A 194 18.76 5.27 -10.02
CA LEU A 194 17.71 4.33 -9.63
C LEU A 194 16.83 3.91 -10.82
N VAL A 195 16.34 4.86 -11.61
CA VAL A 195 15.51 4.59 -12.79
C VAL A 195 16.30 3.81 -13.86
N ASN A 196 17.56 4.18 -14.09
CA ASN A 196 18.39 3.57 -15.14
C ASN A 196 18.90 2.17 -14.78
N CYS A 197 18.87 1.80 -13.49
CA CYS A 197 19.42 0.53 -13.02
C CYS A 197 18.39 -0.61 -12.92
N ILE A 198 17.12 -0.38 -13.27
CA ILE A 198 16.09 -1.44 -13.29
C ILE A 198 16.35 -2.40 -14.46
N LYS A 199 16.30 -3.72 -14.19
CA LYS A 199 16.44 -4.78 -15.20
C LYS A 199 15.52 -5.95 -14.93
#